data_AF-A0A6F8VD16-F1
#
_entry.id   AF-A0A6F8VD16-F1
#
_cell.length_a   1.000
_cell.length_b   1.000
_cell.length_c   1.000
_cell.angle_alpha   90.00
_cell.angle_beta   90.00
_cell.angle_gamma   90.00
#
_symmetry.space_group_name_H-M   'P 1'
#
loop_
_entity.id
_entity.type
_entity.pdbx_description
1 polymer ?
#
loop_
_entity_poly.entity_id
_entity_poly.type
_entity_poly.pdbx_seq_one_letter_code
_entity_poly.pdbx_strand_id
1 'polypeptide(L)'
;MNLPDHLLPAAWYWFAYALYAVVLGGALYAAPWRRLRDNEQLHLWLGTCVSLMLMWSYLKTGIKPGLNFHVLGATLFTLMFGPYLAIVGLSVVLLGVTYFGYSGWESFPANALLMGALPVAVSYAIYRLADGKLPNHFFVYIFINAFLGGALAMTVVGLAVTGMFALSGAYSTDYLISNYLPYYLLMAWSEAVLTGMLATLMVVYKPEWVSTFDDARYIRNK
;
A
#
# COMPACT_ATOMS: atom_id res chain seq x y z
N MET A 1 5.37 9.10 -0.39
CA MET A 1 6.41 9.02 0.67
C MET A 1 7.63 8.42 0.03
N ASN A 2 8.83 8.93 0.29
CA ASN A 2 10.05 8.20 -0.05
C ASN A 2 11.14 8.83 0.79
N LEU A 3 11.54 8.12 1.85
CA LEU A 3 12.60 8.56 2.73
C LEU A 3 13.91 8.57 1.93
N PRO A 4 14.66 9.69 1.90
CA PRO A 4 16.03 9.68 1.44
C PRO A 4 16.94 9.01 2.48
N ASP A 5 18.13 8.62 2.03
CA ASP A 5 19.16 8.06 2.90
C ASP A 5 19.68 9.11 3.89
N HIS A 6 20.18 8.63 5.03
CA HIS A 6 20.70 9.43 6.15
C HIS A 6 19.72 10.42 6.83
N LEU A 7 18.42 10.36 6.51
CA LEU A 7 17.41 11.22 7.14
C LEU A 7 17.04 10.76 8.57
N LEU A 8 17.18 9.46 8.86
CA LEU A 8 16.86 8.90 10.17
C LEU A 8 18.15 8.54 10.94
N PRO A 9 18.12 8.53 12.28
CA PRO A 9 19.23 8.00 13.07
C PRO A 9 19.48 6.51 12.76
N ALA A 10 20.74 6.07 12.82
CA ALA A 10 21.15 4.70 12.44
C ALA A 10 20.33 3.57 13.11
N ALA A 11 19.93 3.75 14.37
CA ALA A 11 19.12 2.77 15.10
C ALA A 11 17.76 2.48 14.43
N TRP A 12 17.14 3.49 13.80
CA TRP A 12 15.87 3.32 13.09
C TRP A 12 16.03 2.45 11.84
N TYR A 13 17.15 2.60 11.12
CA TYR A 13 17.43 1.75 9.97
C TYR A 13 17.63 0.29 10.40
N TRP A 14 18.44 0.02 11.43
CA TRP A 14 18.65 -1.35 11.93
C TRP A 14 17.35 -2.01 12.39
N PHE A 15 16.49 -1.27 13.10
CA PHE A 15 15.18 -1.76 13.47
C PHE A 15 14.31 -2.04 12.24
N ALA A 16 14.30 -1.13 11.25
CA ALA A 16 13.54 -1.32 10.01
C ALA A 16 14.04 -2.54 9.21
N TYR A 17 15.36 -2.77 9.14
CA TYR A 17 15.93 -3.97 8.51
C TYR A 17 15.44 -5.24 9.19
N ALA A 18 15.53 -5.33 10.52
CA ALA A 18 15.11 -6.51 11.27
C ALA A 18 13.61 -6.78 11.10
N LEU A 19 12.77 -5.76 11.28
CA LEU A 19 11.32 -5.88 11.14
C LEU A 19 10.92 -6.24 9.71
N TYR A 20 11.52 -5.59 8.72
CA TYR A 20 11.24 -5.86 7.31
C TYR A 20 11.66 -7.28 6.92
N ALA A 21 12.81 -7.77 7.41
CA ALA A 21 13.24 -9.14 7.15
C ALA A 21 12.23 -10.17 7.67
N VAL A 22 11.67 -9.97 8.88
CA VAL A 22 10.61 -10.83 9.43
C VAL A 22 9.34 -10.75 8.59
N VAL A 23 8.90 -9.54 8.24
CA VAL A 23 7.68 -9.31 7.46
C VAL A 23 7.80 -9.91 6.06
N LEU A 24 8.90 -9.65 5.35
CA LEU A 24 9.14 -10.17 4.02
C LEU A 24 9.36 -11.68 4.05
N GLY A 25 10.14 -12.20 5.00
CA GLY A 25 10.34 -13.64 5.17
C GLY A 25 9.02 -14.38 5.42
N GLY A 26 8.18 -13.84 6.31
CA GLY A 26 6.83 -14.36 6.55
C GLY A 26 5.93 -14.29 5.32
N ALA A 27 5.96 -13.18 4.58
CA ALA A 27 5.19 -13.04 3.35
C ALA A 27 5.66 -14.00 2.25
N LEU A 28 6.96 -14.18 2.07
CA LEU A 28 7.53 -15.12 1.10
C LEU A 28 7.16 -16.56 1.45
N TYR A 29 7.15 -16.91 2.74
CA TYR A 29 6.77 -18.25 3.19
C TYR A 29 5.26 -18.53 3.03
N ALA A 30 4.42 -17.56 3.38
CA ALA A 30 2.95 -17.72 3.37
C ALA A 30 2.29 -17.39 2.03
N ALA A 31 3.03 -16.80 1.07
CA ALA A 31 2.46 -16.40 -0.21
C ALA A 31 1.93 -17.62 -1.01
N PRO A 32 0.71 -17.53 -1.58
CA PRO A 32 0.15 -18.58 -2.42
C PRO A 32 0.78 -18.59 -3.82
N TRP A 33 2.08 -18.89 -3.91
CA TRP A 33 2.87 -18.90 -5.16
C TRP A 33 2.26 -19.74 -6.28
N ARG A 34 1.49 -20.77 -5.93
CA ARG A 34 0.77 -21.61 -6.90
C ARG A 34 -0.16 -20.80 -7.78
N ARG A 35 -0.73 -19.69 -7.28
CA ARG A 35 -1.60 -18.80 -8.05
C ARG A 35 -0.87 -18.13 -9.21
N LEU A 36 0.41 -17.81 -9.03
CA LEU A 36 1.25 -17.19 -10.08
C LEU A 36 1.77 -18.21 -11.11
N ARG A 37 1.38 -19.48 -11.03
CA ARG A 37 1.62 -20.45 -12.11
C ARG A 37 0.65 -20.26 -13.27
N ASP A 38 -0.49 -19.62 -13.01
CA ASP A 38 -1.40 -19.19 -14.04
C ASP A 38 -0.83 -17.94 -14.74
N ASN A 39 -0.73 -18.00 -16.07
CA ASN A 39 -0.10 -16.94 -16.86
C ASN A 39 -0.87 -15.61 -16.76
N GLU A 40 -2.21 -15.66 -16.68
CA GLU A 40 -3.02 -14.44 -16.57
C GLU A 40 -2.76 -13.76 -15.22
N GLN A 41 -2.77 -14.51 -14.12
CA GLN A 41 -2.51 -13.98 -12.79
C GLN A 41 -1.07 -13.47 -12.63
N LEU A 42 -0.09 -14.16 -13.25
CA LEU A 42 1.31 -13.70 -13.25
C LEU A 42 1.47 -12.38 -14.03
N HIS A 43 0.91 -12.29 -15.24
CA HIS A 43 0.96 -11.08 -16.05
C HIS A 43 0.24 -9.91 -15.38
N LEU A 44 -0.90 -10.17 -14.73
CA LEU A 44 -1.62 -9.16 -13.97
C LEU A 44 -0.78 -8.67 -12.78
N TRP A 45 -0.16 -9.57 -12.04
CA TRP A 45 0.68 -9.21 -10.89
C TRP A 45 1.91 -8.39 -11.31
N LEU A 46 2.62 -8.84 -12.34
CA LEU A 46 3.78 -8.13 -12.91
C LEU A 46 3.36 -6.78 -13.50
N GLY A 47 2.27 -6.75 -14.27
CA GLY A 47 1.71 -5.52 -14.84
C GLY A 47 1.29 -4.50 -13.79
N THR A 48 0.72 -4.98 -12.67
CA THR A 48 0.41 -4.14 -11.50
C THR A 48 1.69 -3.60 -10.86
N CYS A 49 2.72 -4.44 -10.69
CA CYS A 49 4.02 -3.99 -10.17
C CYS A 49 4.64 -2.92 -11.08
N VAL A 50 4.69 -3.13 -12.39
CA VAL A 50 5.24 -2.14 -13.34
C VAL A 50 4.43 -0.84 -13.29
N SER A 51 3.10 -0.92 -13.27
CA SER A 51 2.23 0.25 -13.20
C SER A 51 2.47 1.07 -11.94
N LEU A 52 2.57 0.41 -10.78
CA LEU A 52 2.88 1.06 -9.50
C LEU A 52 4.30 1.63 -9.48
N MET A 53 5.28 0.92 -10.06
CA MET A 53 6.66 1.39 -10.18
C MET A 53 6.73 2.69 -10.99
N LEU A 54 6.06 2.75 -12.14
CA LEU A 54 5.97 3.97 -12.94
C LEU A 54 5.26 5.08 -12.16
N MET A 55 4.13 4.77 -11.53
CA MET A 55 3.38 5.73 -10.72
C MET A 55 4.24 6.34 -9.61
N TRP A 56 4.99 5.53 -8.85
CA TRP A 56 5.84 5.98 -7.75
C TRP A 56 7.12 6.71 -8.23
N SER A 57 7.60 6.37 -9.42
CA SER A 57 8.81 6.99 -10.00
C SER A 57 8.53 8.37 -10.59
N TYR A 58 7.40 8.53 -11.30
CA TYR A 58 7.11 9.73 -12.08
C TYR A 58 6.18 10.74 -11.40
N LEU A 59 5.24 10.29 -10.56
CA LEU A 59 4.31 11.19 -9.87
C LEU A 59 4.87 11.63 -8.51
N LYS A 60 6.02 12.32 -8.53
CA LYS A 60 6.59 12.89 -7.31
C LYS A 60 6.24 14.36 -7.20
N THR A 61 5.37 14.70 -6.25
CA THR A 61 5.19 16.06 -5.79
C THR A 61 5.71 16.15 -4.36
N GLY A 62 6.78 16.90 -4.13
CA GLY A 62 7.39 17.02 -2.82
C GLY A 62 8.06 18.38 -2.67
N ILE A 63 7.84 19.01 -1.51
CA ILE A 63 8.37 20.34 -1.21
C ILE A 63 9.71 20.23 -0.45
N LYS A 64 9.91 19.14 0.30
CA LYS A 64 11.12 18.84 1.08
C LYS A 64 11.51 17.36 0.95
N PRO A 65 12.81 17.02 1.17
CA PRO A 65 13.27 15.63 1.17
C PRO A 65 12.44 14.76 2.11
N GLY A 66 12.06 13.55 1.70
CA GLY A 66 11.20 12.67 2.53
C GLY A 66 9.70 12.99 2.50
N LEU A 67 9.31 14.24 2.23
CA LEU A 67 7.93 14.72 2.19
C LEU A 67 7.35 14.71 0.78
N ASN A 68 7.48 13.56 0.09
CA ASN A 68 6.89 13.34 -1.23
C ASN A 68 5.48 12.77 -1.12
N PHE A 69 4.58 13.21 -1.98
CA PHE A 69 3.20 12.74 -2.11
C PHE A 69 3.03 11.97 -3.41
N HIS A 70 2.41 10.79 -3.31
CA HIS A 70 1.89 10.02 -4.43
C HIS A 70 0.86 9.03 -3.87
N VAL A 71 -0.02 8.56 -4.75
CA VAL A 71 -0.96 7.47 -4.46
C VAL A 71 -0.16 6.18 -4.22
N LEU A 72 -0.57 5.32 -3.30
CA LEU A 72 0.12 4.08 -2.97
C LEU A 72 -0.33 2.93 -3.88
N GLY A 73 -1.65 2.76 -4.06
CA GLY A 73 -2.23 1.60 -4.75
C GLY A 73 -2.12 0.29 -3.95
N ALA A 74 -1.63 0.35 -2.71
CA ALA A 74 -1.39 -0.81 -1.86
C ALA A 74 -2.70 -1.52 -1.46
N THR A 75 -3.78 -0.76 -1.22
CA THR A 75 -5.10 -1.32 -0.90
C THR A 75 -5.65 -2.14 -2.07
N LEU A 76 -5.66 -1.55 -3.28
CA LEU A 76 -6.10 -2.26 -4.47
C LEU A 76 -5.27 -3.53 -4.68
N PHE A 77 -3.94 -3.42 -4.57
CA PHE A 77 -3.05 -4.56 -4.77
C PHE A 77 -3.28 -5.67 -3.73
N THR A 78 -3.59 -5.29 -2.49
CA THR A 78 -3.98 -6.22 -1.40
C THR A 78 -5.29 -6.94 -1.71
N LEU A 79 -6.30 -6.24 -2.22
CA LEU A 79 -7.57 -6.86 -2.59
C LEU A 79 -7.41 -7.80 -3.79
N MET A 80 -6.56 -7.42 -4.75
CA MET A 80 -6.29 -8.22 -5.95
C MET A 80 -5.58 -9.54 -5.63
N PHE A 81 -4.52 -9.52 -4.81
CA PHE A 81 -3.64 -10.68 -4.64
C PHE A 81 -3.54 -11.23 -3.20
N GLY A 82 -4.21 -10.59 -2.25
CA GLY A 82 -4.08 -10.89 -0.83
C GLY A 82 -2.82 -10.24 -0.22
N PRO A 83 -2.68 -10.31 1.12
CA PRO A 83 -1.67 -9.55 1.84
C PRO A 83 -0.24 -9.99 1.53
N TYR A 84 0.02 -11.29 1.40
CA TYR A 84 1.37 -11.81 1.22
C TYR A 84 1.96 -11.48 -0.16
N LEU A 85 1.20 -11.73 -1.24
CA LEU A 85 1.63 -11.38 -2.60
C LEU A 85 1.68 -9.86 -2.82
N ALA A 86 0.84 -9.08 -2.12
CA ALA A 86 0.93 -7.62 -2.15
C ALA A 86 2.20 -7.11 -1.47
N ILE A 87 2.58 -7.64 -0.30
CA ILE A 87 3.85 -7.28 0.37
C ILE A 87 5.04 -7.59 -0.53
N VAL A 88 5.08 -8.78 -1.13
CA VAL A 88 6.15 -9.15 -2.06
C VAL A 88 6.14 -8.23 -3.29
N GLY A 89 4.97 -7.98 -3.88
CA GLY A 89 4.85 -7.15 -5.07
C GLY A 89 5.26 -5.71 -4.82
N LEU A 90 4.80 -5.10 -3.73
CA LEU A 90 5.20 -3.74 -3.34
C LEU A 90 6.69 -3.66 -2.99
N SER A 91 7.29 -4.75 -2.49
CA SER A 91 8.74 -4.84 -2.31
C SER A 91 9.48 -4.84 -3.65
N VAL A 92 8.97 -5.56 -4.66
CA VAL A 92 9.51 -5.54 -6.03
C VAL A 92 9.34 -4.17 -6.67
N VAL A 93 8.19 -3.52 -6.49
CA VAL A 93 7.92 -2.15 -6.93
C VAL A 93 8.97 -1.20 -6.34
N LEU A 94 9.15 -1.23 -5.01
CA LEU A 94 10.10 -0.36 -4.34
C LEU A 94 11.54 -0.66 -4.75
N LEU A 95 11.88 -1.93 -5.03
CA LEU A 95 13.21 -2.32 -5.50
C LEU A 95 13.48 -1.72 -6.88
N GLY A 96 12.50 -1.75 -7.78
CA GLY A 96 12.57 -1.07 -9.06
C GLY A 96 12.76 0.44 -8.90
N VAL A 97 11.93 1.09 -8.08
CA VAL A 97 12.03 2.53 -7.78
C VAL A 97 13.42 2.89 -7.24
N THR A 98 13.95 2.10 -6.30
CA THR A 98 15.26 2.32 -5.70
C THR A 98 16.39 2.10 -6.71
N TYR A 99 16.30 1.05 -7.53
CA TYR A 99 17.27 0.74 -8.56
C TYR A 99 17.42 1.84 -9.61
N PHE A 100 16.30 2.46 -10.02
CA PHE A 100 16.32 3.62 -10.93
C PHE A 100 16.69 4.95 -10.26
N GLY A 101 17.13 4.92 -8.99
CA GLY A 101 17.61 6.10 -8.27
C GLY A 101 16.50 7.02 -7.74
N TYR A 102 15.26 6.54 -7.71
CA TYR A 102 14.11 7.31 -7.21
C TYR A 102 13.90 7.17 -5.69
N SER A 103 14.59 6.24 -5.03
CA SER A 103 14.61 6.05 -3.57
C SER A 103 16.03 5.69 -3.12
N GLY A 104 16.31 5.87 -1.84
CA GLY A 104 17.58 5.47 -1.22
C GLY A 104 17.63 4.01 -0.82
N TRP A 105 18.83 3.44 -0.73
CA TRP A 105 19.06 2.03 -0.39
C TRP A 105 19.05 1.80 1.12
N GLU A 106 19.58 2.73 1.91
CA GLU A 106 19.58 2.60 3.38
C GLU A 106 18.16 2.69 3.94
N SER A 107 17.35 3.56 3.34
CA SER A 107 15.96 3.80 3.66
C SER A 107 15.00 2.77 3.07
N PHE A 108 15.49 1.84 2.24
CA PHE A 108 14.67 0.82 1.58
C PHE A 108 13.75 0.05 2.54
N PRO A 109 14.23 -0.53 3.67
CA PRO A 109 13.36 -1.31 4.56
C PRO A 109 12.28 -0.44 5.22
N ALA A 110 12.61 0.80 5.59
CA ALA A 110 11.67 1.72 6.20
C ALA A 110 10.57 2.11 5.20
N ASN A 111 10.94 2.43 3.96
CA ASN A 111 9.99 2.68 2.88
C ASN A 111 9.12 1.44 2.60
N ALA A 112 9.71 0.24 2.57
CA ALA A 112 8.98 -1.01 2.35
C ALA A 112 7.96 -1.30 3.45
N LEU A 113 8.29 -1.01 4.70
CA LEU A 113 7.38 -1.14 5.84
C LEU A 113 6.25 -0.12 5.78
N LEU A 114 6.58 1.16 5.54
CA LEU A 114 5.61 2.25 5.57
C LEU A 114 4.68 2.29 4.36
N MET A 115 5.19 1.96 3.18
CA MET A 115 4.45 2.06 1.91
C MET A 115 3.96 0.71 1.40
N GLY A 116 4.55 -0.39 1.89
CA GLY A 116 4.18 -1.75 1.56
C GLY A 116 3.41 -2.41 2.70
N ALA A 117 4.13 -2.82 3.74
CA ALA A 117 3.59 -3.68 4.79
C ALA A 117 2.44 -3.04 5.59
N LEU A 118 2.59 -1.79 6.03
CA LEU A 118 1.62 -1.07 6.84
C LEU A 118 0.28 -0.87 6.11
N PRO A 119 0.21 -0.29 4.91
CA PRO A 119 -1.07 -0.11 4.21
C PRO A 119 -1.69 -1.45 3.81
N VAL A 120 -0.88 -2.47 3.48
CA VAL A 120 -1.38 -3.84 3.23
C VAL A 120 -2.05 -4.41 4.49
N ALA A 121 -1.39 -4.30 5.64
CA ALA A 121 -1.93 -4.80 6.91
C ALA A 121 -3.24 -4.09 7.29
N VAL A 122 -3.30 -2.76 7.16
CA VAL A 122 -4.52 -1.96 7.42
C VAL A 122 -5.63 -2.37 6.45
N SER A 123 -5.34 -2.41 5.15
CA SER A 123 -6.33 -2.76 4.11
C SER A 123 -6.89 -4.16 4.33
N TYR A 124 -6.02 -5.14 4.62
CA TYR A 124 -6.44 -6.50 4.88
C TYR A 124 -7.22 -6.64 6.18
N ALA A 125 -6.85 -5.91 7.24
CA ALA A 125 -7.62 -5.88 8.49
C ALA A 125 -9.03 -5.33 8.26
N ILE A 126 -9.16 -4.24 7.51
CA ILE A 126 -10.46 -3.65 7.14
C ILE A 126 -11.30 -4.65 6.35
N TYR A 127 -10.71 -5.28 5.33
CA TYR A 127 -11.37 -6.33 4.56
C TYR A 127 -11.86 -7.48 5.45
N ARG A 128 -11.01 -7.99 6.34
CA ARG A 128 -11.37 -9.11 7.25
C ARG A 128 -12.46 -8.73 8.24
N LEU A 129 -12.46 -7.49 8.72
CA LEU A 129 -13.51 -6.98 9.61
C LEU A 129 -14.84 -6.83 8.87
N ALA A 130 -14.82 -6.31 7.64
CA ALA A 130 -16.03 -6.18 6.82
C ALA A 130 -16.58 -7.55 6.43
N ASP A 131 -15.73 -8.47 5.95
CA ASP A 131 -16.14 -9.83 5.56
C ASP A 131 -16.72 -10.64 6.73
N GLY A 132 -16.27 -10.38 7.96
CA GLY A 132 -16.75 -11.06 9.16
C GLY A 132 -17.95 -10.40 9.85
N LYS A 133 -18.22 -9.11 9.64
CA LYS A 133 -19.25 -8.36 10.38
C LYS A 133 -20.33 -7.71 9.53
N LEU A 134 -20.07 -7.46 8.26
CA LEU A 134 -20.99 -6.78 7.36
C LEU A 134 -21.59 -7.77 6.36
N PRO A 135 -22.76 -7.46 5.78
CA PRO A 135 -23.32 -8.27 4.71
C PRO A 135 -22.35 -8.36 3.53
N ASN A 136 -22.22 -9.56 2.96
CA ASN A 136 -21.43 -9.79 1.75
C ASN A 136 -22.18 -9.22 0.54
N HIS A 137 -22.15 -7.89 0.39
CA HIS A 137 -22.85 -7.16 -0.66
C HIS A 137 -21.84 -6.35 -1.49
N PHE A 138 -22.07 -6.28 -2.79
CA PHE A 138 -21.22 -5.51 -3.72
C PHE A 138 -20.89 -4.09 -3.24
N PHE A 139 -21.90 -3.29 -2.87
CA PHE A 139 -21.66 -1.93 -2.36
C PHE A 139 -20.85 -1.88 -1.06
N VAL A 140 -21.03 -2.86 -0.16
CA VAL A 140 -20.20 -2.92 1.06
C VAL A 140 -18.76 -3.15 0.67
N TYR A 141 -18.49 -4.06 -0.26
CA TYR A 141 -17.15 -4.31 -0.73
C TYR A 141 -16.50 -3.06 -1.35
N ILE A 142 -17.20 -2.36 -2.25
CA ILE A 142 -16.67 -1.16 -2.89
C ILE A 142 -16.47 -0.01 -1.90
N PHE A 143 -17.49 0.35 -1.11
CA PHE A 143 -17.41 1.52 -0.23
C PHE A 143 -16.57 1.28 1.03
N ILE A 144 -16.59 0.07 1.59
CA ILE A 144 -15.86 -0.23 2.83
C ILE A 144 -14.46 -0.74 2.53
N ASN A 145 -14.32 -1.79 1.69
CA ASN A 145 -13.01 -2.43 1.51
C ASN A 145 -12.11 -1.64 0.57
N ALA A 146 -12.66 -1.13 -0.54
CA ALA A 146 -11.88 -0.39 -1.53
C ALA A 146 -11.77 1.10 -1.17
N PHE A 147 -12.89 1.83 -1.09
CA PHE A 147 -12.88 3.27 -0.88
C PHE A 147 -12.41 3.66 0.54
N LEU A 148 -13.17 3.29 1.57
CA LEU A 148 -12.82 3.62 2.96
C LEU A 148 -11.52 2.92 3.39
N GLY A 149 -11.33 1.67 2.96
CA GLY A 149 -10.09 0.93 3.16
C GLY A 149 -8.87 1.67 2.63
N GLY A 150 -8.95 2.20 1.40
CA GLY A 150 -7.90 3.02 0.79
C GLY A 150 -7.64 4.32 1.55
N ALA A 151 -8.70 5.06 1.90
CA ALA A 151 -8.60 6.29 2.69
C ALA A 151 -7.89 6.04 4.04
N LEU A 152 -8.35 5.02 4.77
CA LEU A 152 -7.81 4.70 6.09
C LEU A 152 -6.37 4.19 6.01
N ALA A 153 -6.05 3.33 5.04
CA ALA A 153 -4.69 2.87 4.82
C ALA A 153 -3.74 4.04 4.54
N MET A 154 -4.09 4.94 3.62
CA MET A 154 -3.29 6.14 3.32
C MET A 154 -3.17 7.07 4.54
N THR A 155 -4.26 7.25 5.30
CA THR A 155 -4.27 8.10 6.50
C THR A 155 -3.34 7.55 7.57
N VAL A 156 -3.42 6.25 7.86
CA VAL A 156 -2.54 5.58 8.84
C VAL A 156 -1.08 5.68 8.42
N VAL A 157 -0.80 5.50 7.14
CA VAL A 157 0.55 5.67 6.58
C VAL A 157 1.03 7.11 6.77
N GLY A 158 0.20 8.11 6.44
CA GLY A 158 0.45 9.54 6.69
C GLY A 158 0.80 9.86 8.14
N LEU A 159 0.02 9.33 9.08
CA LEU A 159 0.24 9.48 10.51
C LEU A 159 1.53 8.77 10.97
N ALA A 160 1.81 7.56 10.47
CA ALA A 160 3.00 6.80 10.82
C ALA A 160 4.28 7.52 10.37
N VAL A 161 4.31 8.07 9.15
CA VAL A 161 5.46 8.85 8.67
C VAL A 161 5.59 10.17 9.41
N THR A 162 4.48 10.85 9.69
CA THR A 162 4.49 12.07 10.50
C THR A 162 5.05 11.80 11.90
N GLY A 163 4.59 10.74 12.56
CA GLY A 163 5.07 10.33 13.87
C GLY A 163 6.55 9.94 13.85
N MET A 164 6.98 9.17 12.85
CA MET A 164 8.39 8.80 12.69
C MET A 164 9.29 10.04 12.49
N PHE A 165 8.88 11.02 11.69
CA PHE A 165 9.65 12.26 11.52
C PHE A 165 9.69 13.11 12.79
N ALA A 166 8.57 13.23 13.50
CA ALA A 166 8.52 13.94 14.77
C ALA A 166 9.42 13.27 15.83
N LEU A 167 9.36 11.94 15.95
CA LEU A 167 10.13 11.17 16.94
C LEU A 167 11.63 11.09 16.62
N SER A 168 11.99 11.08 15.34
CA SER A 168 13.39 11.10 14.91
C SER A 168 14.03 12.49 15.05
N GLY A 169 13.25 13.54 15.27
CA GLY A 169 13.73 14.92 15.30
C GLY A 169 14.09 15.48 13.92
N ALA A 170 13.78 14.77 12.83
CA ALA A 170 14.10 15.18 11.46
C ALA A 170 13.36 16.47 11.04
N TYR A 171 12.14 16.67 11.56
CA TYR A 171 11.33 17.86 11.34
C TYR A 171 10.61 18.26 12.63
N SER A 172 10.33 19.56 12.79
CA SER A 172 9.51 20.02 13.92
C SER A 172 8.05 19.55 13.77
N THR A 173 7.45 19.14 14.88
CA THR A 173 6.07 18.65 14.92
C THR A 173 5.09 19.70 14.38
N ASP A 174 5.27 20.97 14.74
CA ASP A 174 4.42 22.07 14.24
C ASP A 174 4.47 22.18 12.72
N TYR A 175 5.65 22.05 12.12
CA TYR A 175 5.79 22.08 10.66
C TYR A 175 5.03 20.93 10.00
N LEU A 176 5.15 19.72 10.54
CA LEU A 176 4.49 18.54 10.00
C LEU A 176 2.95 18.64 10.11
N ILE A 177 2.43 19.10 11.24
CA ILE A 177 0.99 19.25 11.44
C ILE A 177 0.41 20.33 10.53
N SER A 178 1.09 21.46 10.38
CA SER A 178 0.57 22.57 9.57
C SER A 178 0.81 22.42 8.07
N ASN A 179 1.89 21.75 7.64
CA ASN A 179 2.33 21.77 6.24
C ASN A 179 2.45 20.39 5.58
N TYR A 180 2.31 19.30 6.31
CA TYR A 180 2.44 17.95 5.75
C TYR A 180 1.17 17.12 5.91
N LEU A 181 0.65 17.03 7.13
CA LEU A 181 -0.51 16.21 7.45
C LEU A 181 -1.80 16.60 6.69
N PRO A 182 -2.11 17.89 6.44
CA PRO A 182 -3.30 18.26 5.68
C PRO A 182 -3.27 17.75 4.24
N TYR A 183 -2.10 17.75 3.61
CA TYR A 183 -1.94 17.18 2.27
C TYR A 183 -2.10 15.66 2.26
N TYR A 184 -1.74 14.96 3.35
CA TYR A 184 -2.03 13.53 3.47
C TYR A 184 -3.51 13.20 3.48
N LEU A 185 -4.33 14.07 4.10
CA LEU A 185 -5.77 13.89 4.09
C LEU A 185 -6.34 14.05 2.67
N LEU A 186 -5.84 15.01 1.90
CA LEU A 186 -6.18 15.17 0.49
C LEU A 186 -5.74 13.96 -0.34
N MET A 187 -4.54 13.43 -0.08
CA MET A 187 -4.04 12.22 -0.74
C MET A 187 -4.85 10.98 -0.38
N ALA A 188 -5.35 10.87 0.86
CA ALA A 188 -6.22 9.79 1.29
C ALA A 188 -7.54 9.79 0.51
N TRP A 189 -8.08 10.98 0.21
CA TRP A 189 -9.23 11.10 -0.68
C TRP A 189 -8.91 10.62 -2.09
N SER A 190 -7.78 11.04 -2.67
CA SER A 190 -7.35 10.60 -4.00
C SER A 190 -7.13 9.08 -4.07
N GLU A 191 -6.51 8.48 -3.05
CA GLU A 191 -6.33 7.03 -2.92
C GLU A 191 -7.67 6.30 -2.88
N ALA A 192 -8.61 6.79 -2.08
CA ALA A 192 -9.93 6.18 -1.89
C ALA A 192 -10.75 6.19 -3.18
N VAL A 193 -10.78 7.34 -3.87
CA VAL A 193 -11.50 7.48 -5.14
C VAL A 193 -10.87 6.57 -6.20
N LEU A 194 -9.54 6.61 -6.37
CA LEU A 194 -8.88 5.79 -7.39
C LEU A 194 -9.05 4.29 -7.12
N THR A 195 -8.81 3.86 -5.87
CA THR A 195 -8.95 2.46 -5.46
C THR A 195 -10.39 1.99 -5.61
N GLY A 196 -11.36 2.80 -5.18
CA GLY A 196 -12.79 2.49 -5.33
C GLY A 196 -13.22 2.36 -6.79
N MET A 197 -12.80 3.29 -7.65
CA MET A 197 -13.10 3.25 -9.09
C MET A 197 -12.49 2.03 -9.77
N LEU A 198 -11.20 1.77 -9.56
CA LEU A 198 -10.51 0.61 -10.15
C LEU A 198 -11.08 -0.71 -9.62
N ALA A 199 -11.34 -0.82 -8.32
CA ALA A 199 -11.98 -2.00 -7.75
C ALA A 199 -13.38 -2.22 -8.33
N THR A 200 -14.16 -1.16 -8.56
CA THR A 200 -15.48 -1.26 -9.19
C THR A 200 -15.37 -1.83 -10.61
N LEU A 201 -14.46 -1.29 -11.43
CA LEU A 201 -14.23 -1.78 -12.79
C LEU A 201 -13.79 -3.24 -12.79
N MET A 202 -12.84 -3.61 -11.92
CA MET A 202 -12.35 -4.98 -11.82
C MET A 202 -13.47 -5.93 -11.36
N VAL A 203 -14.18 -5.63 -10.29
CA VAL A 203 -15.25 -6.51 -9.79
C VAL A 203 -16.37 -6.69 -10.81
N VAL A 204 -16.71 -5.66 -11.59
CA VAL A 204 -17.79 -5.74 -12.58
C VAL A 204 -17.37 -6.46 -13.86
N TYR A 205 -16.15 -6.24 -14.36
CA TYR A 205 -15.72 -6.76 -15.67
C TYR A 205 -14.76 -7.95 -15.60
N LYS A 206 -14.00 -8.06 -14.52
CA LYS A 206 -12.92 -9.03 -14.29
C LYS A 206 -12.83 -9.48 -12.82
N PRO A 207 -13.91 -10.00 -12.22
CA PRO A 207 -13.92 -10.38 -10.80
C PRO A 207 -12.82 -11.39 -10.43
N GLU A 208 -12.38 -12.22 -11.39
CA GLU A 208 -11.26 -13.16 -11.24
C GLU A 208 -9.91 -12.49 -10.92
N TRP A 209 -9.79 -11.18 -11.13
CA TRP A 209 -8.61 -10.39 -10.77
C TRP A 209 -8.57 -9.99 -9.30
N VAL A 210 -9.71 -10.09 -8.59
CA VAL A 210 -9.87 -9.62 -7.21
C VAL A 210 -10.06 -10.80 -6.26
N SER A 211 -8.98 -11.34 -5.71
CA SER A 211 -9.09 -12.57 -4.91
C SER A 211 -9.85 -12.49 -3.60
N THR A 212 -9.99 -11.28 -3.05
CA THR A 212 -10.80 -11.08 -1.85
C THR A 212 -12.29 -10.94 -2.18
N PHE A 213 -12.67 -10.95 -3.45
CA PHE A 213 -14.03 -10.91 -3.94
C PHE A 213 -14.45 -12.25 -4.54
N ASP A 214 -15.68 -12.68 -4.24
CA ASP A 214 -16.28 -13.88 -4.82
C ASP A 214 -17.68 -13.54 -5.33
N ASP A 215 -17.87 -13.59 -6.66
CA ASP A 215 -19.14 -13.31 -7.34
C ASP A 215 -20.32 -14.07 -6.73
N ALA A 216 -20.14 -15.35 -6.42
CA ALA A 216 -21.21 -16.18 -5.88
C ALA A 216 -21.62 -15.72 -4.48
N ARG A 217 -20.67 -15.24 -3.69
CA ARG A 217 -20.88 -14.78 -2.32
C ARG A 217 -21.43 -13.35 -2.25
N TYR A 218 -21.01 -12.47 -3.17
CA TYR A 218 -21.28 -11.04 -3.10
C TYR A 218 -22.39 -10.53 -4.05
N ILE A 219 -22.77 -11.31 -5.07
CA ILE A 219 -23.81 -10.93 -6.05
C ILE A 219 -25.07 -11.81 -5.97
N ARG A 220 -24.96 -13.09 -5.57
CA ARG A 220 -26.12 -14.01 -5.55
C ARG A 220 -26.99 -13.93 -4.29
N ASN A 221 -26.53 -13.32 -3.21
CA ASN A 221 -27.34 -12.98 -2.03
C ASN A 221 -28.11 -11.67 -2.25
N LYS A 222 -28.90 -11.60 -3.33
CA LYS A 222 -29.90 -10.55 -3.55
C LYS A 222 -31.21 -10.90 -2.87
#